data_AF-A0A972RP62-F1
#
_entry.id   AF-A0A972RP62-F1
#
_cell.length_a   1.000
_cell.length_b   1.000
_cell.length_c   1.000
_cell.angle_alpha   90.00
_cell.angle_beta   90.00
_cell.angle_gamma   90.00
#
_symmetry.space_group_name_H-M   'P 1'
#
loop_
_entity.id
_entity.type
_entity.pdbx_description
1 polymer ?
#
loop_
_entity_poly.entity_id
_entity_poly.type
_entity_poly.pdbx_seq_one_letter_code
_entity_poly.pdbx_strand_id
1 'polypeptide(L)' 'MKPKNELQPIIDKIASADSPVGMDAVYVHALILDHLQTMNERIEQLEKEVKQLGQKE' A
#
# COMPACT_ATOMS: atom_id res chain seq x y z
N MET A 1 13.72 -1.25 -7.55
CA MET A 1 12.39 -1.09 -8.20
C MET A 1 12.07 -2.38 -8.94
N LYS A 2 10.83 -2.89 -8.85
CA LYS A 2 10.42 -4.06 -9.63
C LYS A 2 10.25 -3.67 -11.11
N PRO A 3 10.63 -4.53 -12.06
CA PRO A 3 10.46 -4.25 -13.48
C PRO A 3 8.97 -4.25 -13.86
N LYS A 4 8.61 -3.47 -14.90
CA LYS A 4 7.21 -3.22 -15.30
C LYS A 4 6.44 -4.50 -15.63
N ASN A 5 7.10 -5.49 -16.22
CA ASN A 5 6.52 -6.79 -16.57
C ASN A 5 6.02 -7.57 -15.34
N GLU A 6 6.72 -7.47 -14.20
CA GLU A 6 6.28 -8.09 -12.95
C GLU A 6 5.05 -7.40 -12.34
N LEU A 7 4.81 -6.14 -12.72
CA LEU A 7 3.66 -5.37 -12.26
C LEU A 7 2.47 -5.47 -13.22
N GLN A 8 2.64 -6.05 -14.42
CA GLN A 8 1.60 -6.14 -15.44
C GLN A 8 0.28 -6.77 -14.94
N PRO A 9 0.29 -7.86 -14.14
CA PRO A 9 -0.96 -8.41 -13.60
C PRO A 9 -1.71 -7.46 -12.67
N ILE A 10 -0.97 -6.62 -11.93
CA ILE A 10 -1.54 -5.60 -11.04
C ILE A 10 -2.10 -4.45 -11.89
N ILE A 11 -1.36 -4.02 -12.92
CA ILE A 11 -1.79 -3.00 -13.87
C ILE A 11 -3.09 -3.42 -14.57
N ASP A 12 -3.18 -4.65 -15.05
CA ASP A 12 -4.37 -5.18 -15.74
C ASP A 12 -5.58 -5.23 -14.79
N LYS A 13 -5.37 -5.56 -13.51
CA LYS A 13 -6.42 -5.55 -12.49
C LYS A 13 -6.91 -4.13 -12.16
N ILE A 14 -6.01 -3.15 -12.16
CA ILE A 14 -6.34 -1.74 -11.95
C ILE A 14 -7.03 -1.17 -13.20
N ALA A 15 -6.60 -1.55 -14.41
CA ALA A 15 -7.15 -1.05 -15.66
C ALA A 15 -8.49 -1.71 -16.07
N SER A 16 -8.94 -2.76 -15.36
CA SER A 16 -10.22 -3.42 -15.63
C SER A 16 -11.39 -2.44 -15.49
N ALA A 17 -12.37 -2.54 -16.39
CA ALA A 17 -13.60 -1.74 -16.36
C ALA A 17 -14.47 -2.00 -15.11
N ASP A 18 -14.29 -3.15 -14.47
CA ASP A 18 -14.95 -3.51 -13.20
C ASP A 18 -14.22 -2.91 -11.98
N SER A 19 -13.10 -2.23 -12.22
CA SER A 19 -12.29 -1.62 -11.19
C SER A 19 -12.75 -0.16 -11.01
N PRO A 20 -13.16 0.27 -9.80
CA PRO A 20 -13.67 1.63 -9.54
C PRO A 20 -12.64 2.74 -9.81
N VAL A 21 -11.41 2.35 -10.12
CA VAL A 21 -10.23 3.13 -10.46
C VAL A 21 -10.19 3.61 -11.92
N GLY A 22 -11.09 3.14 -12.80
CA GLY A 22 -11.08 3.48 -14.23
C GLY A 22 -11.42 4.94 -14.62
N MET A 23 -11.88 5.77 -13.68
CA MET A 23 -12.39 7.13 -13.99
C MET A 23 -11.42 8.28 -13.67
N ASP A 24 -10.58 8.17 -12.64
CA ASP A 24 -9.66 9.26 -12.24
C ASP A 24 -8.35 8.71 -11.69
N ALA A 25 -7.34 8.60 -12.55
CA ALA A 25 -6.02 8.11 -12.18
C ALA A 25 -5.39 8.90 -11.01
N VAL A 26 -5.66 10.20 -10.87
CA VAL A 26 -5.11 11.03 -9.78
C VAL A 26 -5.69 10.60 -8.43
N TYR A 27 -7.02 10.39 -8.38
CA TYR A 27 -7.69 9.89 -7.19
C TYR A 27 -7.17 8.50 -6.78
N VAL A 28 -6.90 7.63 -7.74
CA VAL A 28 -6.33 6.29 -7.46
C VAL A 28 -4.93 6.39 -6.85
N HIS A 29 -4.07 7.26 -7.41
CA HIS A 29 -2.75 7.48 -6.84
C HIS A 29 -2.85 8.05 -5.42
N ALA A 30 -3.80 8.96 -5.17
CA ALA A 30 -4.05 9.49 -3.82
C ALA A 30 -4.48 8.39 -2.83
N LEU A 31 -5.40 7.51 -3.22
CA LEU A 31 -5.82 6.36 -2.40
C LEU A 31 -4.69 5.38 -2.13
N ILE A 32 -3.85 5.10 -3.13
CA ILE A 32 -2.69 4.22 -2.96
C ILE A 32 -1.71 4.83 -1.96
N LEU A 33 -1.42 6.13 -2.07
CA LEU A 33 -0.53 6.83 -1.14
C LEU A 33 -1.10 6.84 0.28
N ASP A 34 -2.38 7.13 0.45
CA ASP A 34 -3.09 7.11 1.74
C ASP A 34 -3.03 5.72 2.40
N HIS A 35 -3.27 4.66 1.61
CA HIS A 35 -3.21 3.30 2.11
C HIS A 35 -1.78 2.89 2.51
N LEU A 36 -0.77 3.25 1.71
CA LEU A 36 0.63 3.02 2.02
C LEU A 36 1.07 3.76 3.29
N GLN A 37 0.64 5.02 3.46
CA GLN A 37 0.91 5.80 4.66
C GLN A 37 0.29 5.14 5.88
N THR A 38 -0.99 4.76 5.81
CA THR A 38 -1.69 4.07 6.89
C THR A 38 -0.99 2.75 7.28
N MET A 39 -0.52 1.98 6.30
CA MET A 39 0.23 0.75 6.57
C MET A 39 1.56 1.01 7.26
N ASN A 40 2.32 2.03 6.83
CA ASN A 40 3.57 2.40 7.49
C ASN A 40 3.35 2.83 8.94
N GLU A 41 2.35 3.69 9.20
CA GLU A 41 2.03 4.13 10.56
C GLU A 41 1.68 2.95 11.48
N ARG A 42 0.93 1.97 10.97
CA ARG A 42 0.61 0.75 11.71
C ARG A 42 1.84 -0.12 11.98
N ILE A 43 2.73 -0.27 11.00
CA ILE A 43 3.98 -1.02 11.18
C ILE A 43 4.86 -0.33 12.23
N GLU A 44 5.02 0.99 12.17
CA GLU A 44 5.80 1.74 13.16
C GLU A 44 5.23 1.60 14.58
N GLN A 45 3.90 1.56 14.72
CA GLN A 45 3.24 1.30 16.01
C GLN A 45 3.58 -0.10 16.53
N LEU A 46 3.45 -1.13 15.68
CA LEU A 46 3.79 -2.51 16.04
C LEU A 46 5.26 -2.64 16.41
N GLU A 47 6.17 -2.02 15.68
CA GLU A 47 7.61 -2.03 15.98
C GLU A 47 7.91 -1.37 17.34
N LYS A 48 7.22 -0.26 17.67
CA LYS A 48 7.33 0.38 18.99
C LYS A 48 6.84 -0.55 20.10
N GLU A 49 5.70 -1.21 19.91
CA GLU A 49 5.16 -2.15 20.90
C GLU A 49 6.08 -3.35 21.11
N VAL A 50 6.57 -3.98 20.04
CA VAL A 50 7.51 -5.10 20.10
C VAL A 50 8.79 -4.70 20.84
N LYS A 51 9.33 -3.50 20.55
CA LYS A 51 10.53 -2.99 21.24
C LYS A 51 10.30 -2.77 22.73
N GLN A 52 9.13 -2.28 23.13
CA GLN A 52 8.78 -2.09 24.54
C GLN A 52 8.60 -3.42 25.28
N LEU A 53 8.06 -4.44 24.62
CA LEU A 53 7.92 -5.78 25.19
C LEU A 53 9.30 -6.41 25.43
N GLY A 54 10.21 -6.33 24.46
CA GLY A 54 11.57 -6.87 24.60
C GLY A 54 12.49 -6.11 25.57
N GLN A 55 12.09 -4.93 26.07
CA GLN A 55 12.81 -4.18 27.11
C GLN A 55 12.29 -4.46 28.53
N LYS A 56 11.20 -5.21 28.66
CA LYS A 56 10.59 -5.57 29.95
C LYS A 56 11.01 -6.96 30.46
N GLU A 57 11.84 -7.67 29.69
CA GLU A 57 12.50 -8.93 30.06
C GLU A 57 13.95 -8.68 30.48
#